data_AF-A0A397U3X8-F1
#
_entry.id   AF-A0A397U3X8-F1
#
_cell.length_a   1.000
_cell.length_b   1.000
_cell.length_c   1.000
_cell.angle_alpha   90.00
_cell.angle_beta   90.00
_cell.angle_gamma   90.00
#
_symmetry.space_group_name_H-M   'P 1'
#
loop_
_entity.id
_entity.type
_entity.pdbx_description
1 polymer ?
#
loop_
_entity_poly.entity_id
_entity_poly.type
_entity_poly.pdbx_seq_one_letter_code
_entity_poly.pdbx_strand_id
1 'polypeptide(L)'
;FLEPVDTTVVTDYLTIIQKPMDFGTMRQKIDRNEYSSIDEFKAYFALVCNNCKTYNAPETLYYKSADKLWQFGEKSIERERDSILLEEERMKALGVAAGTDIGTRGNRPGGKRVNKYFVVHMTFYYY
;
A
#
# COMPACT_ATOMS: atom_id res chain seq x y z
N PHE A 1 -11.46 -3.26 -7.97
CA PHE A 1 -10.63 -3.12 -6.76
C PHE A 1 -9.56 -4.20 -6.69
N LEU A 2 -9.92 -5.49 -6.80
CA LEU A 2 -8.96 -6.59 -6.63
C LEU A 2 -8.02 -6.76 -7.83
N GLU A 3 -8.55 -6.61 -9.04
CA GLU A 3 -7.79 -6.71 -10.28
C GLU A 3 -7.87 -5.37 -11.05
N PRO A 4 -6.95 -5.13 -12.00
CA PRO A 4 -7.02 -3.98 -12.89
C PRO A 4 -8.37 -3.91 -13.60
N VAL A 5 -8.85 -2.69 -13.87
CA VAL A 5 -10.04 -2.50 -14.70
C VAL A 5 -9.72 -2.94 -16.13
N ASP A 6 -10.55 -3.82 -16.70
CA ASP A 6 -10.45 -4.22 -18.11
C ASP A 6 -10.90 -3.07 -19.01
N THR A 7 -9.95 -2.39 -19.62
CA THR A 7 -10.19 -1.22 -20.49
C THR A 7 -10.71 -1.59 -21.87
N THR A 8 -10.74 -2.89 -22.23
CA THR A 8 -11.45 -3.34 -23.44
C THR A 8 -12.95 -3.39 -23.23
N VAL A 9 -13.39 -3.54 -21.96
CA VAL A 9 -14.79 -3.52 -21.55
C VAL A 9 -15.21 -2.13 -21.10
N VAL A 10 -14.38 -1.46 -20.29
CA VAL A 10 -14.61 -0.11 -19.77
C VAL A 10 -13.75 0.88 -20.53
N THR A 11 -14.17 1.18 -21.76
CA THR A 11 -13.33 1.85 -22.76
C THR A 11 -13.00 3.31 -22.45
N ASP A 12 -13.81 3.99 -21.64
CA ASP A 12 -13.61 5.38 -21.24
C ASP A 12 -12.75 5.52 -19.97
N TYR A 13 -12.43 4.42 -19.29
CA TYR A 13 -11.80 4.44 -17.98
C TYR A 13 -10.50 5.25 -17.95
N LEU A 14 -9.64 5.07 -18.96
CA LEU A 14 -8.34 5.75 -19.05
C LEU A 14 -8.45 7.22 -19.50
N THR A 15 -9.61 7.65 -19.99
CA THR A 15 -9.84 9.07 -20.30
C THR A 15 -10.12 9.86 -19.02
N ILE A 16 -10.74 9.22 -18.04
CA ILE A 16 -11.10 9.81 -16.75
C ILE A 16 -10.00 9.55 -15.71
N ILE A 17 -9.50 8.33 -15.61
CA ILE A 17 -8.53 7.88 -14.60
C ILE A 17 -7.12 7.85 -15.17
N GLN A 18 -6.32 8.84 -14.75
CA GLN A 18 -4.96 9.07 -15.26
C GLN A 18 -3.92 8.08 -14.72
N LYS A 19 -4.13 7.55 -13.51
CA LYS A 19 -3.21 6.62 -12.85
C LYS A 19 -3.98 5.42 -12.31
N PRO A 20 -4.32 4.42 -13.15
CA PRO A 20 -5.00 3.21 -12.72
C PRO A 20 -4.23 2.49 -11.60
N MET A 21 -4.96 1.92 -10.65
CA MET A 21 -4.39 1.13 -9.56
C MET A 21 -5.46 0.17 -9.00
N ASP A 22 -5.01 -0.97 -8.51
CA ASP A 22 -5.81 -2.03 -7.91
C ASP A 22 -4.99 -2.80 -6.86
N PHE A 23 -5.66 -3.60 -6.03
CA PHE A 23 -5.00 -4.32 -4.95
C PHE A 23 -4.13 -5.49 -5.40
N GLY A 24 -4.42 -6.09 -6.56
CA GLY A 24 -3.58 -7.12 -7.17
C GLY A 24 -2.22 -6.54 -7.58
N THR A 25 -2.22 -5.37 -8.21
CA THR A 25 -1.01 -4.61 -8.52
C THR A 25 -0.27 -4.19 -7.25
N MET A 26 -0.97 -3.65 -6.24
CA MET A 26 -0.32 -3.29 -4.97
C MET A 26 0.32 -4.50 -4.27
N ARG A 27 -0.34 -5.67 -4.30
CA ARG A 27 0.21 -6.93 -3.77
C ARG A 27 1.51 -7.31 -4.52
N GLN A 28 1.51 -7.26 -5.85
CA GLN A 28 2.72 -7.52 -6.64
C GLN A 28 3.86 -6.54 -6.29
N LYS A 29 3.56 -5.25 -6.06
CA LYS A 29 4.56 -4.26 -5.62
C LYS A 29 5.17 -4.60 -4.25
N ILE A 30 4.38 -5.17 -3.33
CA ILE A 30 4.90 -5.67 -2.05
C ILE A 30 5.80 -6.88 -2.24
N ASP A 31 5.36 -7.86 -3.03
CA ASP A 31 6.14 -9.07 -3.30
C ASP A 31 7.51 -8.74 -3.93
N ARG A 32 7.56 -7.65 -4.71
CA ARG A 32 8.77 -7.12 -5.34
C ARG A 32 9.54 -6.11 -4.48
N ASN A 33 9.07 -5.83 -3.26
CA ASN A 33 9.65 -4.86 -2.33
C ASN A 33 9.84 -3.45 -2.94
N GLU A 34 8.84 -3.00 -3.70
CA GLU A 34 8.87 -1.73 -4.44
C GLU A 34 8.39 -0.53 -3.62
N TYR A 35 7.78 -0.75 -2.45
CA TYR A 35 7.41 0.34 -1.55
C TYR A 35 8.59 0.73 -0.67
N SER A 36 9.00 1.98 -0.79
CA SER A 36 10.08 2.59 -0.01
C SER A 36 9.65 2.97 1.41
N SER A 37 8.34 3.04 1.69
CA SER A 37 7.78 3.39 2.98
C SER A 37 6.30 2.99 3.11
N ILE A 38 5.81 2.94 4.36
CA ILE A 38 4.38 2.77 4.64
C ILE A 38 3.53 3.96 4.14
N ASP A 39 4.11 5.17 4.06
CA ASP A 39 3.44 6.35 3.50
C ASP A 39 3.25 6.23 1.99
N GLU A 40 4.24 5.68 1.28
CA GLU A 40 4.08 5.34 -0.13
C GLU A 40 2.97 4.30 -0.30
N PHE A 41 2.97 3.23 0.49
CA PHE A 41 1.88 2.24 0.47
C PHE A 41 0.50 2.90 0.70
N LYS A 42 0.38 3.78 1.70
CA LYS A 42 -0.85 4.53 2.01
C LYS A 42 -1.31 5.37 0.81
N ALA A 43 -0.39 6.03 0.12
CA ALA A 43 -0.70 6.83 -1.06
C ALA A 43 -1.28 5.98 -2.20
N TYR A 44 -0.75 4.77 -2.44
CA TYR A 44 -1.31 3.85 -3.43
C TYR A 44 -2.66 3.26 -2.99
N PHE A 45 -2.85 2.98 -1.70
CA PHE A 45 -4.15 2.57 -1.16
C PHE A 45 -5.21 3.66 -1.35
N ALA A 46 -4.84 4.92 -1.06
CA ALA A 46 -5.68 6.09 -1.31
C ALA A 46 -6.01 6.22 -2.80
N LEU A 47 -5.04 5.98 -3.69
CA LEU A 47 -5.23 6.05 -5.14
C LEU A 47 -6.30 5.07 -5.62
N VAL A 48 -6.32 3.83 -5.13
CA VAL A 48 -7.37 2.85 -5.45
C VAL A 48 -8.75 3.39 -5.06
N CYS A 49 -8.89 3.92 -3.84
CA CYS A 49 -10.16 4.45 -3.34
C CYS A 49 -10.60 5.71 -4.10
N ASN A 50 -9.66 6.64 -4.34
CA ASN A 50 -9.92 7.89 -5.02
C ASN A 50 -10.27 7.68 -6.49
N ASN A 51 -9.56 6.81 -7.21
CA ASN A 51 -9.90 6.47 -8.59
C ASN A 51 -11.32 5.90 -8.69
N CYS A 52 -11.71 5.04 -7.75
CA CYS A 52 -13.06 4.52 -7.70
C CYS A 52 -14.09 5.65 -7.49
N LYS A 53 -13.81 6.59 -6.58
CA LYS A 53 -14.70 7.73 -6.29
C LYS A 53 -14.73 8.79 -7.39
N THR A 54 -13.67 8.91 -8.18
CA THR A 54 -13.59 9.79 -9.35
C THR A 54 -14.38 9.22 -10.53
N TYR A 55 -14.28 7.91 -10.78
CA TYR A 55 -14.97 7.29 -11.91
C TYR A 55 -16.45 7.01 -11.64
N ASN A 56 -16.79 6.60 -10.40
CA ASN A 56 -18.15 6.18 -10.06
C ASN A 56 -18.91 7.27 -9.30
N ALA A 57 -20.19 7.45 -9.61
CA ALA A 57 -21.04 8.44 -8.93
C ALA A 57 -21.24 8.10 -7.42
N PRO A 58 -21.42 9.11 -6.54
CA PRO A 58 -21.57 8.93 -5.09
C PRO A 58 -22.67 7.96 -4.64
N GLU A 59 -23.72 7.81 -5.45
CA GLU A 59 -24.89 7.00 -5.17
C GLU A 59 -24.61 5.50 -5.35
N THR A 60 -23.60 5.17 -6.15
CA THR A 60 -23.24 3.79 -6.50
C THR A 60 -22.70 3.01 -5.30
N LEU A 61 -22.87 1.69 -5.34
CA LEU A 61 -22.26 0.80 -4.36
C LEU A 61 -20.74 0.86 -4.38
N TYR A 62 -20.13 1.09 -5.55
CA TYR A 62 -18.68 1.19 -5.70
C TYR A 62 -18.11 2.38 -4.94
N TYR A 63 -18.69 3.56 -5.12
CA TYR A 63 -18.26 4.76 -4.40
C TYR A 63 -18.39 4.59 -2.88
N LYS A 64 -19.55 4.11 -2.41
CA LYS A 64 -19.79 3.87 -0.97
C LYS A 64 -18.84 2.82 -0.39
N SER A 65 -18.49 1.80 -1.18
CA SER A 65 -17.53 0.78 -0.78
C SER A 65 -16.12 1.35 -0.69
N ALA A 66 -15.69 2.18 -1.65
CA ALA A 66 -14.40 2.86 -1.60
C ALA A 66 -14.27 3.77 -0.37
N ASP A 67 -15.35 4.45 0.02
CA ASP A 67 -15.36 5.31 1.21
C ASP A 67 -15.19 4.51 2.50
N LYS A 68 -15.96 3.41 2.67
CA LYS A 68 -15.81 2.49 3.81
C LYS A 68 -14.43 1.86 3.87
N LEU A 69 -13.92 1.45 2.70
CA LEU A 69 -12.60 0.84 2.55
C LEU A 69 -11.49 1.82 2.97
N TRP A 70 -11.60 3.09 2.59
CA TRP A 70 -10.66 4.12 3.06
C TRP A 70 -10.71 4.29 4.58
N GLN A 71 -11.91 4.46 5.16
CA GLN A 71 -12.07 4.69 6.60
C GLN A 71 -11.51 3.55 7.46
N PHE A 72 -11.70 2.30 7.03
CA PHE A 72 -11.12 1.14 7.71
C PHE A 72 -9.62 1.00 7.44
N GLY A 73 -9.24 1.16 6.16
CA GLY A 73 -7.89 0.97 5.69
C GLY A 73 -6.91 1.95 6.31
N GLU A 74 -7.26 3.23 6.34
CA GLU A 74 -6.42 4.28 6.92
C GLU A 74 -6.07 4.01 8.39
N LYS A 75 -7.06 3.61 9.20
CA LYS A 75 -6.84 3.30 10.62
C LYS A 75 -5.91 2.11 10.82
N SER A 76 -6.06 1.09 9.99
CA SER A 76 -5.23 -0.11 10.07
C SER A 76 -3.81 0.16 9.56
N ILE A 77 -3.66 1.02 8.53
CA ILE A 77 -2.34 1.49 8.04
C ILE A 77 -1.60 2.24 9.15
N GLU A 78 -2.30 3.11 9.88
CA GLU A 78 -1.65 3.91 10.93
C GLU A 78 -1.19 3.04 12.11
N ARG A 79 -1.96 2.01 12.48
CA ARG A 79 -1.55 1.05 13.52
C ARG A 79 -0.27 0.29 13.14
N GLU A 80 -0.15 -0.10 11.88
CA GLU A 80 1.09 -0.74 11.40
C GLU A 80 2.25 0.24 11.30
N ARG A 81 1.99 1.50 10.92
CA ARG A 81 3.02 2.54 10.88
C ARG A 81 3.71 2.67 12.24
N ASP A 82 2.93 2.77 13.32
CA ASP A 82 3.47 2.86 14.68
C ASP A 82 4.34 1.64 15.02
N SER A 83 3.89 0.44 14.62
CA SER A 83 4.62 -0.81 14.85
C SER A 83 5.94 -0.88 14.06
N ILE A 84 5.94 -0.42 12.80
CA ILE A 84 7.13 -0.34 11.95
C ILE A 84 8.13 0.66 12.52
N LEU A 85 7.67 1.85 12.92
CA LEU A 85 8.54 2.88 13.49
C LEU A 85 9.18 2.42 14.81
N LEU A 86 8.41 1.75 15.67
CA LEU A 86 8.93 1.17 16.90
C LEU A 86 10.01 0.12 16.64
N GLU A 87 9.83 -0.75 15.64
CA GLU A 87 10.84 -1.74 15.26
C GLU A 87 12.08 -1.08 14.65
N GLU A 88 11.92 -0.03 13.84
CA GLU A 88 13.05 0.76 13.32
C GLU A 88 13.86 1.39 14.46
N GLU A 89 13.19 1.95 15.48
CA GLU A 89 13.85 2.51 16.67
C GLU A 89 14.57 1.44 17.49
N ARG A 90 13.94 0.28 17.70
CA ARG A 90 14.55 -0.87 18.38
C ARG A 90 15.80 -1.36 17.65
N MET A 91 15.72 -1.52 16.33
CA MET A 91 16.84 -1.96 15.50
C MET A 91 17.98 -0.94 15.48
N LYS A 92 17.67 0.36 15.50
CA LYS A 92 18.68 1.42 15.67
C LYS A 92 19.36 1.33 17.05
N ALA A 93 18.59 1.17 18.12
CA ALA A 93 19.16 1.04 19.47
C ALA A 93 20.08 -0.18 19.61
N LEU A 94 19.69 -1.32 19.02
CA LEU A 94 20.52 -2.53 18.96
C LEU A 94 21.75 -2.36 18.05
N GLY A 95 21.60 -1.68 16.91
CA GLY A 95 22.69 -1.40 15.97
C GLY A 95 23.72 -0.39 16.48
N VAL A 96 23.31 0.54 17.34
CA VAL A 96 24.23 1.46 18.06
C VAL A 96 24.99 0.71 19.17
N ALA A 97 24.43 -0.36 19.73
CA ALA A 97 25.12 -1.22 20.70
C ALA A 97 26.15 -2.17 20.04
N ALA A 98 25.99 -2.48 18.75
CA ALA A 98 26.88 -3.35 17.97
C ALA A 98 27.89 -2.55 17.13
N GLY A 99 28.68 -1.68 17.79
CA GLY A 99 29.78 -0.97 17.14
C GLY A 99 31.03 -1.84 16.98
N THR A 100 31.15 -2.60 15.89
CA THR A 100 32.46 -2.96 15.29
C THR A 100 32.36 -3.02 13.77
N ASP A 101 33.31 -2.34 13.14
CA ASP A 101 33.60 -2.20 11.71
C ASP A 101 33.80 -3.55 10.98
N ILE A 102 33.40 -3.60 9.69
CA ILE A 102 34.11 -4.20 8.54
C ILE A 102 33.12 -4.22 7.34
N GLY A 103 33.47 -3.48 6.28
CA GLY A 103 32.69 -3.40 5.05
C GLY A 103 32.78 -4.62 4.13
N THR A 104 31.81 -4.75 3.21
CA THR A 104 32.03 -5.20 1.82
C THR A 104 30.76 -5.03 0.96
N ARG A 105 30.98 -4.41 -0.22
CA ARG A 105 30.26 -4.49 -1.51
C ARG A 105 28.77 -4.88 -1.53
N GLY A 106 27.96 -3.93 -2.02
CA GLY A 106 26.72 -4.22 -2.73
C GLY A 106 25.42 -3.98 -1.95
N ASN A 107 25.41 -3.10 -0.96
CA ASN A 107 24.19 -2.81 -0.21
C ASN A 107 23.39 -1.72 -0.94
N ARG A 108 22.33 -2.10 -1.68
CA ARG A 108 21.25 -1.14 -1.96
C ARG A 108 20.58 -0.86 -0.61
N PRO A 109 20.56 0.40 -0.14
CA PRO A 109 20.12 0.71 1.22
C PRO A 109 18.68 0.22 1.42
N GLY A 110 18.46 -0.38 2.59
CA GLY A 110 17.29 -1.18 2.91
C GLY A 110 15.97 -0.61 2.40
N GLY A 111 15.34 -1.34 1.48
CA GLY A 111 13.93 -1.15 1.19
C GLY A 111 13.16 -1.48 2.46
N LYS A 112 12.53 -0.46 3.06
CA LYS A 112 11.73 -0.57 4.28
C LYS A 112 10.68 -1.66 4.04
N ARG A 113 10.82 -2.79 4.72
CA ARG A 113 9.90 -3.92 4.53
C ARG A 113 8.54 -3.54 5.09
N VAL A 114 7.65 -3.08 4.22
CA VAL A 114 6.21 -3.10 4.51
C VAL A 114 5.86 -4.56 4.78
N ASN A 115 5.34 -4.85 5.97
CA ASN A 115 5.10 -6.21 6.40
C ASN A 115 4.13 -6.91 5.43
N LYS A 116 4.59 -7.97 4.76
CA LYS A 116 3.80 -8.76 3.80
C LYS A 116 2.46 -9.25 4.36
N TYR A 117 2.34 -9.41 5.68
CA TYR A 117 1.13 -9.87 6.34
C TYR A 117 0.02 -8.81 6.41
N PHE A 118 0.35 -7.53 6.22
CA PHE A 118 -0.60 -6.44 6.33
C PHE A 118 -1.60 -6.37 5.17
N VAL A 119 -1.15 -6.65 3.95
CA VAL A 119 -2.01 -6.57 2.75
C VAL A 119 -2.90 -7.79 2.57
N VAL A 120 -2.45 -8.93 3.08
CA VAL A 120 -3.29 -10.12 3.22
C VAL A 120 -4.47 -9.80 4.15
N HIS A 121 -4.22 -9.21 5.33
CA HIS A 121 -5.31 -8.94 6.28
C HIS A 121 -6.33 -7.89 5.81
N MET A 122 -5.98 -6.97 4.90
CA MET A 122 -6.93 -6.00 4.33
C MET A 122 -7.82 -6.56 3.24
N THR A 123 -7.34 -7.54 2.49
CA THR A 123 -8.06 -8.10 1.32
C THR A 123 -9.04 -9.20 1.71
N PHE A 124 -8.83 -9.88 2.85
CA PHE A 124 -9.64 -11.03 3.27
C PHE A 124 -10.86 -10.71 4.16
N TYR A 125 -11.02 -9.47 4.65
CA TYR A 125 -12.08 -9.13 5.62
C TYR A 125 -13.23 -8.27 5.09
N TYR A 126 -13.21 -7.84 3.82
CA TYR A 126 -14.22 -6.91 3.28
C TYR A 126 -14.77 -7.28 1.89
N TYR A 127 -14.70 -8.56 1.52
CA TYR A 127 -15.53 -9.17 0.49
C TYR A 127 -16.27 -10.37 1.07
#